data_AF-A0A9W4PP47-F1
#
_entry.id   AF-A0A9W4PP47-F1
#
_cell.length_a   1.000
_cell.length_b   1.000
_cell.length_c   1.000
_cell.angle_alpha   90.00
_cell.angle_beta   90.00
_cell.angle_gamma   90.00
#
_symmetry.space_group_name_H-M   'P 1'
#
loop_
_entity.id
_entity.type
_entity.pdbx_description
1 polymer ?
#
loop_
_entity_poly.entity_id
_entity_poly.type
_entity_poly.pdbx_seq_one_letter_code
_entity_poly.pdbx_strand_id
1 'polypeptide(L)'
;MMRVLTVAVVGCALSVAAVVAAQAGGRPPAGTAAASYANMSEDEIRTSILDACVVTQWRVATSQRDNYADRCGCYARRVTAGMSPDEFNAFRRTGYFSDVTRPKAEAALAACNVKR
;
A
#
# COMPACT_ATOMS: atom_id res chain seq x y z
N MET A 1 33.18 16.61 -20.64
CA MET A 1 33.51 15.37 -21.40
C MET A 1 34.61 14.65 -20.64
N MET A 2 34.33 13.49 -20.05
CA MET A 2 35.37 12.63 -19.44
C MET A 2 34.93 11.17 -19.65
N ARG A 3 35.84 10.37 -20.18
CA ARG A 3 35.59 9.05 -20.75
C ARG A 3 36.45 8.03 -19.99
N VAL A 4 35.86 6.87 -19.73
CA VAL A 4 36.48 5.55 -19.47
C VAL A 4 37.01 5.26 -18.05
N LEU A 5 36.43 4.24 -17.40
CA LEU A 5 37.15 3.05 -16.93
C LEU A 5 36.17 1.93 -16.57
N THR A 6 36.08 0.97 -17.47
CA THR A 6 35.50 -0.37 -17.30
C THR A 6 36.28 -1.16 -16.27
N VAL A 7 35.60 -1.63 -15.21
CA VAL A 7 36.09 -2.69 -14.32
C VAL A 7 35.09 -3.83 -14.40
N ALA A 8 35.50 -4.89 -15.09
CA ALA A 8 34.85 -6.19 -15.06
C ALA A 8 35.31 -6.93 -13.80
N VAL A 9 34.39 -7.20 -12.87
CA VAL A 9 34.59 -8.19 -11.81
C VAL A 9 33.48 -9.22 -11.95
N VAL A 10 33.89 -10.38 -12.44
CA VAL A 10 33.17 -11.65 -12.33
C VAL A 10 33.12 -12.02 -10.86
N GLY A 11 31.93 -12.16 -10.29
CA GLY A 11 31.75 -12.55 -8.90
C GLY A 11 30.30 -12.95 -8.62
N CYS A 12 30.09 -14.26 -8.52
CA CYS A 12 28.98 -14.98 -7.88
C CYS A 12 27.57 -14.37 -7.94
N ALA A 13 26.73 -15.06 -8.71
CA ALA A 13 25.29 -15.00 -8.64
C ALA A 13 24.74 -15.08 -7.21
N LEU A 14 24.24 -13.95 -6.71
CA LEU A 14 23.17 -13.88 -5.72
C LEU A 14 22.20 -12.83 -6.23
N SER A 15 21.22 -13.32 -6.99
CA SER A 15 20.07 -12.56 -7.48
C SER A 15 19.25 -12.06 -6.30
N VAL A 16 19.63 -10.95 -5.69
CA VAL A 16 18.75 -10.21 -4.79
C VAL A 16 17.73 -9.51 -5.69
N ALA A 17 16.56 -10.13 -5.80
CA ALA A 17 15.40 -9.54 -6.46
C ALA A 17 15.04 -8.23 -5.75
N ALA A 18 15.51 -7.11 -6.28
CA ALA A 18 15.03 -5.79 -5.93
C ALA A 18 13.65 -5.56 -6.56
N VAL A 19 12.62 -6.26 -6.05
CA VAL A 19 11.22 -5.88 -6.27
C VAL A 19 10.75 -5.12 -5.05
N VAL A 20 10.99 -3.82 -5.06
CA VAL A 20 10.16 -2.86 -4.33
C VAL A 20 9.68 -1.83 -5.33
N ALA A 21 8.69 -2.25 -6.11
CA ALA A 21 7.74 -1.34 -6.72
C ALA A 21 6.96 -0.66 -5.58
N ALA A 22 7.51 0.43 -5.04
CA ALA A 22 6.80 1.33 -4.15
C ALA A 22 5.88 2.21 -5.00
N GLN A 23 4.82 1.60 -5.55
CA GLN A 23 3.65 2.33 -5.98
C GLN A 23 2.82 2.60 -4.73
N ALA A 24 2.81 3.86 -4.32
CA ALA A 24 2.15 4.44 -3.15
C ALA A 24 0.61 4.38 -3.20
N GLY A 25 0.02 3.30 -3.71
CA GLY A 25 -1.43 3.08 -3.73
C GLY A 25 -1.87 1.69 -3.30
N GLY A 26 -0.96 0.80 -2.91
CA GLY A 26 -1.26 -0.64 -2.80
C GLY A 26 -0.83 -1.36 -1.53
N ARG A 27 -0.24 -0.71 -0.52
CA ARG A 27 0.35 -1.44 0.62
C ARG A 27 -0.03 -0.83 1.97
N PRO A 28 -0.59 -1.61 2.92
CA PRO A 28 -0.54 -1.26 4.34
C PRO A 28 0.91 -1.23 4.85
N PRO A 29 1.26 -0.50 5.93
CA PRO A 29 2.63 -0.20 6.31
C PRO A 29 3.35 -1.50 6.61
N ALA A 30 4.67 -1.49 6.43
CA ALA A 30 5.53 -2.65 6.63
C ALA A 30 5.41 -3.24 8.05
N GLY A 31 4.52 -4.22 8.17
CA GLY A 31 4.39 -5.19 9.24
C GLY A 31 3.77 -6.45 8.63
N THR A 32 4.62 -7.33 8.10
CA THR A 32 4.29 -8.76 7.83
C THR A 32 2.90 -9.03 7.22
N ALA A 33 2.73 -8.78 5.92
CA ALA A 33 1.43 -8.58 5.28
C ALA A 33 0.82 -9.79 4.51
N ALA A 34 1.29 -11.03 4.63
CA ALA A 34 0.62 -12.16 3.93
C ALA A 34 0.00 -13.20 4.88
N ALA A 35 0.65 -13.48 6.02
CA ALA A 35 0.13 -14.45 6.99
C ALA A 35 -0.89 -13.83 7.99
N SER A 36 -0.89 -12.50 8.16
CA SER A 36 -1.71 -11.81 9.17
C SER A 36 -3.16 -11.56 8.72
N TYR A 37 -3.43 -11.45 7.41
CA TYR A 37 -4.77 -11.13 6.90
C TYR A 37 -5.64 -12.35 6.62
N ALA A 38 -5.08 -13.56 6.57
CA ALA A 38 -5.77 -14.77 6.11
C ALA A 38 -7.10 -15.03 6.83
N ASN A 39 -7.17 -14.71 8.13
CA ASN A 39 -8.34 -14.94 8.98
C ASN A 39 -9.06 -13.66 9.42
N MET A 40 -8.69 -12.50 8.87
CA MET A 40 -9.33 -11.23 9.25
C MET A 40 -10.73 -11.11 8.63
N SER A 41 -11.68 -10.68 9.44
CA SER A 41 -12.98 -10.18 9.00
C SER A 41 -12.83 -8.95 8.08
N GLU A 42 -13.90 -8.60 7.36
CA GLU A 42 -13.90 -7.43 6.48
C GLU A 42 -13.71 -6.12 7.26
N ASP A 43 -14.25 -6.03 8.48
CA ASP A 43 -14.07 -4.88 9.37
C ASP A 43 -12.64 -4.76 9.90
N GLU A 44 -11.98 -5.88 10.20
CA GLU A 44 -10.55 -5.89 10.56
C GLU A 44 -9.68 -5.46 9.38
N ILE A 45 -9.99 -5.92 8.17
CA ILE A 45 -9.31 -5.47 6.94
C ILE A 45 -9.49 -3.97 6.76
N ARG A 46 -10.71 -3.46 6.93
CA ARG A 46 -10.99 -2.02 6.85
C ARG A 46 -10.19 -1.22 7.87
N THR A 47 -10.11 -1.71 9.10
CA THR A 47 -9.33 -1.07 10.17
C THR A 47 -7.84 -1.08 9.83
N SER A 48 -7.33 -2.18 9.29
CA SER A 48 -5.94 -2.25 8.83
C SER A 48 -5.64 -1.26 7.69
N ILE A 49 -6.57 -1.09 6.75
CA ILE A 49 -6.46 -0.08 5.67
C ILE A 49 -6.50 1.34 6.23
N LEU A 50 -7.31 1.60 7.26
CA LEU A 50 -7.34 2.89 7.95
C LEU A 50 -6.00 3.19 8.59
N ASP A 51 -5.49 2.29 9.44
CA ASP A 51 -4.21 2.46 10.13
C ASP A 51 -3.07 2.65 9.14
N ALA A 52 -3.13 1.91 8.03
CA ALA A 52 -2.18 2.05 6.93
C ALA A 52 -2.10 3.44 6.34
N CYS A 53 -3.26 3.98 6.00
CA CYS A 53 -3.37 5.32 5.46
C CYS A 53 -2.86 6.33 6.48
N VAL A 54 -3.26 6.22 7.75
CA VAL A 54 -2.86 7.18 8.80
C VAL A 54 -1.35 7.18 9.00
N VAL A 55 -0.72 6.00 9.15
CA VAL A 55 0.74 5.89 9.30
C VAL A 55 1.47 6.46 8.08
N THR A 56 0.96 6.18 6.88
CA THR A 56 1.57 6.69 5.64
C THR A 56 1.47 8.21 5.57
N GLN A 57 0.28 8.75 5.80
CA GLN A 57 0.01 10.19 5.79
C GLN A 57 0.83 10.93 6.85
N TRP A 58 0.98 10.34 8.04
CA TRP A 58 1.80 10.90 9.09
C TRP A 58 3.29 10.97 8.71
N ARG A 59 3.81 9.98 7.97
CA ARG A 59 5.21 9.99 7.51
C ARG A 59 5.50 11.04 6.46
N VAL A 60 4.52 11.37 5.60
CA VAL A 60 4.65 12.41 4.56
C VAL A 60 4.15 13.77 5.03
N ALA A 61 3.62 13.86 6.25
CA ALA A 61 3.11 15.08 6.84
C ALA A 61 4.25 16.08 7.08
N THR A 62 4.17 17.23 6.42
CA THR A 62 5.03 18.38 6.68
C THR A 62 4.48 19.27 7.79
N SER A 63 3.22 19.08 8.20
CA SER A 63 2.58 19.86 9.27
C SER A 63 1.67 18.99 10.14
N GLN A 64 1.71 19.21 11.46
CA GLN A 64 0.94 18.43 12.44
C GLN A 64 -0.55 18.86 12.55
N ARG A 65 -1.05 19.72 11.65
CA ARG A 65 -2.41 20.29 11.73
C ARG A 65 -3.45 19.58 10.86
N ASP A 66 -3.02 18.65 10.02
CA ASP A 66 -3.93 17.94 9.12
C ASP A 66 -4.68 16.82 9.87
N ASN A 67 -6.01 16.80 9.73
CA ASN A 67 -6.85 15.75 10.28
C ASN A 67 -6.81 14.51 9.35
N TYR A 68 -5.73 13.74 9.46
CA TYR A 68 -5.50 12.54 8.63
C TYR A 68 -6.46 11.40 8.95
N ALA A 69 -6.88 11.28 10.21
CA ALA A 69 -7.79 10.22 10.65
C ALA A 69 -9.12 10.28 9.89
N ASP A 70 -9.71 11.47 9.72
CA ASP A 70 -10.98 11.62 9.00
C ASP A 70 -10.85 11.27 7.51
N ARG A 71 -9.79 11.75 6.85
CA ARG A 71 -9.55 11.47 5.43
C ARG A 71 -9.26 9.99 5.18
N CYS A 72 -8.44 9.39 6.03
CA CYS A 72 -8.16 7.96 5.97
C CYS A 72 -9.38 7.11 6.34
N GLY A 73 -10.25 7.60 7.23
CA GLY A 73 -11.54 7.00 7.55
C GLY A 73 -12.49 6.98 6.35
N CYS A 74 -12.57 8.09 5.61
CA CYS A 74 -13.29 8.17 4.34
C CYS A 74 -12.72 7.15 3.33
N TYR A 75 -11.41 7.13 3.17
CA TYR A 75 -10.73 6.25 2.22
C TYR A 75 -10.99 4.78 2.52
N ALA A 76 -10.73 4.33 3.75
CA ALA A 76 -10.92 2.95 4.15
C ALA A 76 -12.37 2.50 3.94
N ARG A 77 -13.35 3.32 4.37
CA ARG A 77 -14.79 3.04 4.13
C ARG A 77 -15.11 2.86 2.65
N ARG A 78 -14.62 3.77 1.81
CA ARG A 78 -14.99 3.81 0.39
C ARG A 78 -14.36 2.68 -0.40
N VAL A 79 -13.12 2.31 -0.08
CA VAL A 79 -12.44 1.17 -0.71
C VAL A 79 -13.14 -0.13 -0.34
N THR A 80 -13.36 -0.39 0.96
CA THR A 80 -13.95 -1.66 1.39
C THR A 80 -15.41 -1.78 0.99
N ALA A 81 -16.18 -0.68 0.96
CA ALA A 81 -17.55 -0.70 0.43
C ALA A 81 -17.61 -1.00 -1.08
N GLY A 82 -16.51 -0.77 -1.82
CA GLY A 82 -16.39 -1.08 -3.24
C GLY A 82 -15.82 -2.47 -3.52
N MET A 83 -15.40 -3.23 -2.51
CA MET A 83 -14.82 -4.56 -2.65
C MET A 83 -15.90 -5.65 -2.69
N SER A 84 -15.70 -6.63 -3.57
CA SER A 84 -16.42 -7.89 -3.55
C SER A 84 -15.78 -8.89 -2.57
N PRO A 85 -16.49 -9.98 -2.20
CA PRO A 85 -15.91 -11.05 -1.39
C PRO A 85 -14.63 -11.64 -1.97
N ASP A 86 -14.53 -11.76 -3.30
CA ASP A 86 -13.34 -12.27 -3.97
C ASP A 86 -12.15 -11.31 -3.88
N GLU A 87 -12.42 -10.00 -3.92
CA GLU A 87 -11.39 -8.98 -3.74
C GLU A 87 -10.89 -8.95 -2.29
N PHE A 88 -11.77 -9.12 -1.31
CA PHE A 88 -11.34 -9.34 0.09
C PHE A 88 -10.50 -10.60 0.21
N ASN A 89 -10.91 -11.72 -0.38
CA ASN A 89 -10.13 -12.95 -0.35
C ASN A 89 -8.76 -12.80 -1.03
N ALA A 90 -8.68 -12.05 -2.13
CA ALA A 90 -7.41 -11.72 -2.78
C ALA A 90 -6.52 -10.87 -1.86
N PHE A 91 -7.10 -9.88 -1.19
CA PHE A 91 -6.40 -9.07 -0.20
C PHE A 91 -5.90 -9.93 0.98
N ARG A 92 -6.73 -10.84 1.52
CA ARG A 92 -6.34 -11.75 2.61
C ARG A 92 -5.14 -12.61 2.27
N ARG A 93 -5.07 -13.12 1.03
CA ARG A 93 -3.99 -13.99 0.56
C ARG A 93 -2.69 -13.23 0.30
N THR A 94 -2.78 -11.99 -0.16
CA THR A 94 -1.63 -11.27 -0.73
C THR A 94 -1.17 -10.10 0.13
N GLY A 95 -2.07 -9.46 0.87
CA GLY A 95 -1.87 -8.18 1.52
C GLY A 95 -1.89 -6.98 0.57
N TYR A 96 -2.26 -7.19 -0.70
CA TYR A 96 -2.27 -6.18 -1.74
C TYR A 96 -3.64 -6.06 -2.39
N PHE A 97 -3.96 -4.85 -2.86
CA PHE A 97 -5.11 -4.66 -3.75
C PHE A 97 -4.82 -5.31 -5.11
N SER A 98 -5.78 -6.10 -5.60
CA SER A 98 -5.72 -6.69 -6.94
C SER A 98 -5.81 -5.61 -8.03
N ASP A 99 -5.53 -5.97 -9.29
CA ASP A 99 -5.69 -5.04 -10.42
C ASP A 99 -7.13 -4.52 -10.58
N VAL A 100 -8.12 -5.27 -10.10
CA VAL A 100 -9.54 -4.87 -10.10
C VAL A 100 -9.83 -3.86 -8.99
N THR A 101 -9.18 -4.04 -7.84
CA THR A 101 -9.41 -3.22 -6.65
C THR A 101 -8.58 -1.94 -6.66
N ARG A 102 -7.38 -1.97 -7.25
CA ARG A 102 -6.47 -0.83 -7.34
C ARG A 102 -7.12 0.44 -7.92
N PRO A 103 -7.85 0.42 -9.05
CA PRO A 103 -8.52 1.63 -9.54
C PRO A 103 -9.60 2.15 -8.58
N LYS A 104 -10.28 1.28 -7.81
CA LYS A 104 -11.24 1.70 -6.79
C LYS A 104 -10.53 2.41 -5.63
N ALA A 105 -9.37 1.91 -5.23
CA ALA A 105 -8.51 2.55 -4.25
C ALA A 105 -8.04 3.92 -4.73
N GLU A 106 -7.59 4.04 -5.98
CA GLU A 106 -7.17 5.33 -6.55
C GLU A 106 -8.31 6.36 -6.60
N ALA A 107 -9.50 5.93 -7.02
CA ALA A 107 -10.68 6.78 -7.01
C ALA A 107 -11.05 7.22 -5.58
N ALA A 108 -10.89 6.35 -4.58
CA ALA A 108 -11.15 6.67 -3.19
C ALA A 108 -10.11 7.65 -2.60
N LEU A 109 -8.83 7.52 -2.94
CA LEU A 109 -7.78 8.46 -2.52
C LEU A 109 -8.13 9.88 -2.98
N ALA A 110 -8.50 10.02 -4.26
CA ALA A 110 -8.90 11.29 -4.84
C ALA A 110 -10.17 11.84 -4.16
N ALA A 111 -11.22 11.03 -4.03
CA ALA A 111 -12.48 11.45 -3.43
C ALA A 111 -12.35 11.87 -1.95
N CYS A 112 -11.43 11.26 -1.21
CA CYS A 112 -11.23 11.52 0.21
C CYS A 112 -10.08 12.50 0.51
N ASN A 113 -9.49 13.12 -0.53
CA ASN A 113 -8.38 14.07 -0.40
C ASN A 113 -7.18 13.51 0.37
N VAL A 114 -6.91 12.21 0.22
CA VAL A 114 -5.72 11.55 0.79
C VAL A 114 -4.55 11.81 -0.15
N LYS A 115 -3.40 12.19 0.42
CA LYS A 115 -2.17 12.44 -0.36
C LYS A 115 -1.50 11.11 -0.68
N ARG A 116 -0.72 11.08 -1.76
CA ARG A 116 0.06 9.92 -2.20
C ARG A 116 1.52 10.09 -1.78
#